data_AF-A0A1Q6NJ59-F1
#
_entry.id   AF-A0A1Q6NJ59-F1
#
_cell.length_a   1.000
_cell.length_b   1.000
_cell.length_c   1.000
_cell.angle_alpha   90.00
_cell.angle_beta   90.00
_cell.angle_gamma   90.00
#
_symmetry.space_group_name_H-M   'P 1'
#
loop_
_entity.id
_entity.type
_entity.pdbx_description
1 polymer ?
#
loop_
_entity_poly.entity_id
_entity_poly.type
_entity_poly.pdbx_seq_one_letter_code
_entity_poly.pdbx_strand_id
1 'polypeptide(L)'
;MGKMEINPDKLYEASSRLSKLGAAIQQQITTLNEVGKGVEKGWKSSNSILFMEQIDVTKKNMDKLGSVTIDLAGKLQKIAQAAEETEKQNATLFGHGAGVAGGGSSGGGGASWASLN
;
A
#
# COMPACT_ATOMS: atom_id res chain seq x y z
N MET A 1 -13.89 -11.47 -19.36
CA MET A 1 -13.48 -10.27 -18.61
C MET A 1 -12.01 -10.39 -18.29
N GLY A 2 -11.20 -9.37 -18.57
CA GLY A 2 -9.76 -9.41 -18.29
C GLY A 2 -9.52 -9.38 -16.78
N LYS A 3 -8.69 -10.29 -16.26
CA LYS A 3 -8.22 -10.21 -14.87
C LYS A 3 -7.53 -8.87 -14.66
N MET A 4 -7.89 -8.17 -13.60
CA MET A 4 -7.16 -6.97 -13.18
C MET A 4 -5.75 -7.44 -12.80
N GLU A 5 -4.72 -7.08 -13.58
CA GLU A 5 -3.32 -7.45 -13.29
C GLU A 5 -2.71 -6.59 -12.16
N ILE A 6 -3.53 -6.16 -11.20
CA ILE A 6 -3.02 -5.50 -10.00
C ILE A 6 -2.53 -6.60 -9.07
N ASN A 7 -1.30 -6.49 -8.61
CA ASN A 7 -0.72 -7.39 -7.61
C ASN A 7 -0.65 -6.65 -6.26
N PRO A 8 -1.62 -6.88 -5.36
CA PRO A 8 -1.66 -6.23 -4.04
C PRO A 8 -0.43 -6.55 -3.18
N ASP A 9 0.16 -7.74 -3.32
CA ASP A 9 1.35 -8.15 -2.56
C ASP A 9 2.53 -7.21 -2.80
N LYS A 10 2.74 -6.78 -4.05
CA LYS A 10 3.79 -5.80 -4.38
C LYS A 10 3.57 -4.45 -3.70
N LEU A 11 2.32 -4.03 -3.53
CA LEU A 11 1.97 -2.79 -2.83
C LEU A 11 2.18 -2.94 -1.32
N TYR A 12 1.83 -4.09 -0.75
CA TYR A 12 2.12 -4.41 0.66
C TYR A 12 3.62 -4.48 0.94
N GLU A 13 4.42 -5.08 0.04
CA GLU A 13 5.87 -5.08 0.14
C GLU A 13 6.45 -3.66 0.12
N ALA A 14 6.02 -2.83 -0.83
CA ALA A 14 6.46 -1.45 -0.93
C ALA A 14 6.06 -0.63 0.31
N SER A 15 4.83 -0.82 0.80
CA SER A 15 4.36 -0.24 2.07
C SER A 15 5.25 -0.64 3.25
N SER A 16 5.56 -1.93 3.40
CA SER A 16 6.42 -2.44 4.46
C SER A 16 7.83 -1.85 4.42
N ARG A 17 8.42 -1.74 3.22
CA ARG A 17 9.75 -1.14 3.03
C ARG A 17 9.76 0.33 3.43
N LEU A 18 8.75 1.10 3.01
CA LEU A 18 8.63 2.52 3.39
C LEU A 18 8.40 2.68 4.89
N SER A 19 7.55 1.86 5.51
CA SER A 19 7.34 1.90 6.96
C SER A 19 8.64 1.68 7.75
N LYS A 20 9.43 0.67 7.36
CA LYS A 20 10.75 0.40 7.96
C LYS A 20 11.73 1.57 7.74
N LEU A 21 11.73 2.16 6.55
CA LEU A 21 12.57 3.32 6.24
C LEU A 21 12.19 4.53 7.10
N GLY A 22 10.90 4.82 7.24
CA GLY A 22 10.39 5.90 8.09
C GLY A 22 10.82 5.71 9.55
N ALA A 23 10.73 4.49 10.08
CA ALA A 23 11.23 4.17 11.42
C ALA A 23 12.75 4.33 11.55
N ALA A 24 13.53 3.92 10.54
CA ALA A 24 14.97 4.11 10.53
C ALA A 24 15.36 5.60 10.52
N ILE A 25 14.64 6.45 9.79
CA ILE A 25 14.86 7.91 9.79
C ILE A 25 14.62 8.47 11.20
N GLN A 26 13.57 8.03 11.90
CA GLN A 26 13.29 8.45 13.28
C GLN A 26 14.40 8.01 14.26
N GLN A 27 15.03 6.85 14.02
CA GLN A 27 16.22 6.44 14.80
C GLN A 27 17.43 7.37 14.56
N GLN A 28 17.62 7.88 13.33
CA GLN A 28 18.69 8.85 13.06
C GLN A 28 18.50 10.17 13.81
N ILE A 29 17.26 10.60 14.04
CA ILE A 29 16.96 11.78 14.88
C ILE A 29 17.45 11.55 16.32
N THR A 30 17.30 10.33 16.85
CA THR A 30 17.81 9.97 18.17
C THR A 30 19.34 10.08 18.23
N THR A 31 20.02 9.61 17.19
CA THR A 31 21.48 9.74 17.06
C THR A 31 21.91 11.22 17.05
N LEU A 32 21.22 12.07 16.29
CA LEU A 32 21.50 13.52 16.27
C LEU A 32 21.25 14.20 17.62
N ASN A 33 20.26 13.73 18.40
CA ASN A 33 20.03 14.22 19.76
C ASN A 33 21.21 13.89 20.70
N GLU A 34 21.81 12.71 20.57
CA GLU A 34 22.97 12.31 21.37
C GLU A 34 24.20 13.15 21.02
N VAL A 35 24.44 13.38 19.73
CA VAL A 35 25.51 14.28 19.26
C VAL A 35 25.32 15.69 19.82
N GLY A 36 24.09 16.23 19.74
CA GLY A 36 23.78 17.56 20.28
C GLY A 36 24.07 17.68 21.78
N LYS A 37 23.66 16.68 22.58
CA LYS A 37 23.98 16.63 24.01
C LYS A 37 25.48 16.60 24.29
N GLY A 38 26.26 15.92 23.45
CA GLY A 38 27.73 15.89 23.56
C GLY A 38 28.35 17.27 23.35
N VAL A 39 27.90 17.97 22.32
CA VAL A 39 28.35 19.34 22.00
C VAL A 39 27.98 20.32 23.11
N GLU A 40 26.74 20.27 23.61
CA GLU A 40 26.28 21.13 24.70
C GLU A 40 27.12 20.97 25.98
N LYS A 41 27.59 19.76 26.27
CA LYS A 41 28.40 19.48 27.47
C LYS A 41 29.87 19.87 27.29
N GLY A 42 30.46 19.56 26.13
CA GLY A 42 31.91 19.61 25.93
C GLY A 42 32.43 20.86 25.21
N TRP A 43 31.59 21.59 24.48
CA TRP A 43 32.04 22.66 23.61
C TRP A 43 31.24 23.95 23.81
N LYS A 44 31.90 24.94 24.44
CA LYS A 44 31.33 26.28 24.70
C LYS A 44 32.03 27.32 23.81
N SER A 45 31.51 27.55 22.61
CA SER A 45 31.97 28.61 21.70
C SER A 45 30.86 29.05 20.77
N SER A 46 31.01 30.18 20.07
CA SER A 46 30.05 30.59 19.04
C SER A 46 29.88 29.54 17.92
N ASN A 47 30.93 28.78 17.62
CA ASN A 47 30.86 27.70 16.63
C ASN A 47 29.99 26.53 17.11
N SER A 48 29.92 26.27 18.42
CA SER A 48 29.04 25.22 18.93
C SER A 48 27.56 25.61 18.85
N ILE A 49 27.24 26.90 18.93
CA ILE A 49 25.87 27.41 18.69
C ILE A 49 25.46 27.15 17.24
N LEU A 50 26.28 27.58 16.27
CA LEU A 50 26.01 27.38 14.85
C LEU A 50 25.90 25.88 14.49
N PHE A 51 26.74 25.04 15.10
CA PHE A 51 26.67 23.59 14.90
C PHE A 51 25.37 22.99 15.45
N MET A 52 24.92 23.42 16.64
CA MET A 52 23.66 22.99 17.22
C MET A 52 22.45 23.41 16.37
N GLU A 53 22.48 24.61 15.79
CA GLU A 53 21.45 25.06 14.85
C GLU A 53 21.37 24.15 13.62
N GLN A 54 22.51 23.73 13.06
CA GLN A 54 22.54 22.78 11.94
C GLN A 54 21.98 21.41 12.33
N ILE A 55 22.28 20.92 13.54
CA ILE A 55 21.68 19.69 14.08
C ILE A 55 20.15 19.82 14.14
N ASP A 56 19.64 20.93 14.67
CA ASP A 56 18.20 21.13 14.82
C ASP A 56 17.47 21.28 13.48
N VAL A 57 18.06 21.98 12.51
CA VAL A 57 17.51 22.04 11.14
C VAL A 57 17.50 20.65 10.50
N THR A 58 18.58 19.89 10.65
CA THR A 58 18.69 18.53 10.09
C THR A 58 17.65 17.59 10.71
N LYS A 59 17.48 17.63 12.04
CA LYS A 59 16.46 16.85 12.73
C LYS A 59 15.05 17.19 12.25
N LYS A 60 14.71 18.47 12.09
CA LYS A 60 13.40 18.90 11.58
C LYS A 60 13.15 18.39 10.16
N ASN A 61 14.17 18.37 9.30
CA ASN A 61 14.04 17.85 7.95
C ASN A 61 13.88 16.32 7.94
N MET A 62 14.63 15.61 8.79
CA MET A 62 14.47 14.17 8.97
C MET A 62 13.08 13.81 9.51
N ASP A 63 12.55 14.57 10.46
CA ASP A 63 11.22 14.33 11.02
C ASP A 63 10.13 14.43 9.95
N LYS A 64 10.18 15.49 9.14
CA LYS A 64 9.29 15.67 7.97
C LYS A 64 9.44 14.53 6.98
N LEU A 65 10.67 14.14 6.63
CA LEU A 65 10.93 13.06 5.69
C LEU A 65 10.39 11.72 6.21
N GLY A 66 10.64 11.41 7.49
CA GLY A 66 10.14 10.20 8.15
C GLY A 66 8.61 10.15 8.15
N SER A 67 7.96 11.25 8.51
CA SER A 67 6.50 11.38 8.48
C SER A 67 5.92 11.14 7.08
N VAL A 68 6.43 11.83 6.06
CA VAL A 68 6.00 11.64 4.66
C VAL A 68 6.21 10.19 4.20
N THR A 69 7.31 9.56 4.60
CA THR A 69 7.60 8.17 4.25
C THR A 69 6.58 7.20 4.85
N ILE A 70 6.18 7.42 6.11
CA ILE A 70 5.14 6.62 6.79
C ILE A 70 3.76 6.86 6.16
N ASP A 71 3.42 8.10 5.85
CA ASP A 71 2.16 8.43 5.16
C ASP A 71 2.06 7.74 3.79
N LEU A 72 3.15 7.71 3.02
CA LEU A 72 3.21 6.99 1.75
C LEU A 72 3.02 5.48 1.95
N ALA A 73 3.62 4.89 2.99
CA ALA A 73 3.39 3.49 3.33
C ALA A 73 1.90 3.20 3.58
N GLY A 74 1.24 4.07 4.36
CA GLY A 74 -0.19 3.95 4.65
C GLY A 74 -1.07 4.08 3.40
N LYS A 75 -0.71 4.97 2.47
CA LYS A 75 -1.43 5.11 1.19
C LYS A 75 -1.29 3.86 0.32
N LEU A 76 -0.09 3.27 0.22
CA LEU A 76 0.12 2.04 -0.54
C LEU A 76 -0.68 0.87 0.04
N GLN A 77 -0.76 0.77 1.37
CA GLN A 77 -1.56 -0.26 2.04
C GLN A 77 -3.06 -0.10 1.71
N LYS A 78 -3.59 1.14 1.72
CA LYS A 78 -4.98 1.41 1.35
C LYS A 78 -5.29 1.06 -0.12
N ILE A 79 -4.35 1.33 -1.03
CA ILE A 79 -4.50 0.96 -2.45
C ILE A 79 -4.52 -0.56 -2.60
N ALA A 80 -3.65 -1.28 -1.88
CA ALA A 80 -3.63 -2.75 -1.89
C ALA A 80 -4.98 -3.34 -1.42
N GLN A 81 -5.52 -2.83 -0.31
CA GLN A 81 -6.83 -3.23 0.21
C GLN A 81 -7.97 -2.95 -0.78
N ALA A 82 -7.96 -1.77 -1.41
CA ALA A 82 -8.97 -1.42 -2.41
C ALA A 82 -8.92 -2.34 -3.65
N ALA A 83 -7.71 -2.75 -4.07
CA ALA A 83 -7.54 -3.69 -5.16
C ALA A 83 -8.11 -5.08 -4.82
N GLU A 84 -7.83 -5.61 -3.62
CA GLU A 84 -8.38 -6.88 -3.13
C GLU A 84 -9.91 -6.84 -3.02
N GLU A 85 -10.46 -5.74 -2.49
CA GLU A 85 -11.90 -5.57 -2.37
C GLU A 85 -12.57 -5.51 -3.75
N THR A 86 -11.97 -4.78 -4.70
CA THR A 86 -12.46 -4.70 -6.08
C THR A 86 -12.46 -6.07 -6.76
N GLU A 87 -11.40 -6.87 -6.58
CA GLU A 87 -11.33 -8.23 -7.13
C GLU A 87 -12.41 -9.13 -6.52
N LYS A 88 -12.62 -9.06 -5.21
CA LYS A 88 -13.67 -9.82 -4.51
C LYS A 88 -15.07 -9.43 -4.97
N GLN A 89 -15.34 -8.13 -5.14
CA GLN A 89 -16.63 -7.63 -5.66
C GLN A 89 -16.86 -8.12 -7.10
N ASN A 90 -15.85 -8.03 -7.96
CA ASN A 90 -15.92 -8.55 -9.33
C ASN A 90 -16.16 -10.07 -9.36
N ALA A 91 -15.47 -10.85 -8.53
CA ALA A 91 -15.70 -12.29 -8.42
C ALA A 91 -17.13 -12.61 -7.97
N THR A 92 -17.71 -11.80 -7.07
CA THR A 92 -19.09 -11.98 -6.61
C THR A 92 -20.10 -11.65 -7.71
N LEU A 93 -19.92 -10.55 -8.43
CA LEU A 93 -20.82 -10.10 -9.50
C LEU A 93 -20.83 -11.05 -10.70
N PHE A 94 -19.67 -11.60 -11.06
CA PHE A 94 -19.53 -12.43 -12.26
C PHE A 94 -19.43 -13.93 -11.98
N GLY A 95 -19.13 -14.34 -10.74
CA GLY A 95 -19.12 -15.74 -10.32
C GLY A 95 -20.52 -16.35 -10.17
N HIS A 96 -21.54 -15.54 -9.87
CA HIS A 96 -22.94 -16.00 -9.82
C HIS A 96 -23.61 -16.11 -11.21
N GLY A 97 -22.98 -15.61 -12.28
CA GLY A 97 -23.55 -15.60 -13.64
C GLY A 97 -23.23 -16.83 -14.50
N ALA A 98 -22.31 -17.70 -14.07
CA ALA A 98 -21.89 -18.89 -14.84
C ALA A 98 -22.66 -20.17 -14.48
N GLY A 99 -23.70 -20.07 -13.64
CA GLY A 99 -24.47 -21.19 -13.10
C GLY A 99 -25.99 -21.03 -13.25
N VAL A 100 -26.48 -20.69 -14.44
CA VAL A 100 -27.89 -20.90 -14.83
C VAL A 100 -27.95 -21.50 -16.23
N ALA A 101 -27.30 -22.65 -16.39
CA ALA A 101 -27.59 -23.61 -17.45
C ALA A 101 -28.01 -24.91 -16.76
N GLY A 102 -29.31 -25.20 -16.73
CA GLY A 102 -29.81 -26.47 -16.19
C GLY A 102 -31.11 -26.41 -15.41
N GLY A 103 -32.10 -25.63 -15.86
CA GLY A 103 -33.48 -25.77 -15.41
C GLY A 103 -34.28 -26.51 -16.48
N GLY A 104 -34.24 -27.83 -16.49
CA GLY A 104 -35.15 -28.64 -17.29
C GLY A 104 -36.53 -28.73 -16.62
N SER A 105 -37.61 -28.53 -17.40
CA SER A 105 -38.80 -29.40 -17.38
C SER A 105 -39.88 -28.98 -18.41
N SER A 106 -40.29 -29.99 -19.20
CA SER A 106 -41.63 -30.31 -19.72
C SER A 106 -42.39 -29.42 -20.74
N GLY A 107 -42.71 -30.05 -21.90
CA GLY A 107 -43.77 -29.71 -22.86
C GLY A 107 -43.23 -29.70 -24.29
N GLY A 108 -43.54 -30.60 -25.23
CA GLY A 108 -44.79 -31.29 -25.54
C GLY A 108 -45.30 -30.76 -26.89
N GLY A 109 -45.33 -31.60 -27.94
CA GLY A 109 -46.05 -31.29 -29.19
C GLY A 109 -45.19 -31.38 -30.46
N GLY A 110 -45.56 -32.26 -31.38
CA GLY A 110 -44.75 -32.67 -32.52
C GLY A 110 -44.84 -31.78 -33.77
N ALA A 111 -43.96 -32.06 -34.73
CA ALA A 111 -44.24 -31.97 -36.16
C ALA A 111 -43.25 -32.88 -36.90
N SER A 112 -43.78 -33.98 -37.42
CA SER A 112 -43.14 -34.87 -38.38
C SER A 112 -43.02 -34.14 -39.71
N TRP A 113 -41.83 -34.00 -40.26
CA TRP A 113 -41.64 -33.75 -41.69
C TRP A 113 -40.83 -34.89 -42.28
N ALA A 114 -41.53 -35.62 -43.13
CA ALA A 114 -41.08 -36.80 -43.83
C ALA A 114 -39.97 -36.48 -44.83
N SER A 115 -39.11 -37.47 -44.98
CA SER A 115 -38.08 -37.63 -46.01
C SER A 115 -38.64 -37.42 -47.42
N LEU A 116 -37.88 -36.71 -48.26
CA LEU A 116 -37.95 -36.84 -49.71
C LEU A 116 -36.50 -36.94 -50.25
N ASN A 117 -36.32 -37.97 -51.08
CA ASN A 117 -35.13 -38.45 -51.80
C ASN A 117 -33.97 -37.46 -52.02
#